data_AF-A0A1V5CKT4-F1
#
_entry.id   AF-A0A1V5CKT4-F1
#
_cell.length_a   1.000
_cell.length_b   1.000
_cell.length_c   1.000
_cell.angle_alpha   90.00
_cell.angle_beta   90.00
_cell.angle_gamma   90.00
#
_symmetry.space_group_name_H-M   'P 1'
#
loop_
_entity.id
_entity.type
_entity.pdbx_description
1 polymer ?
#
loop_
_entity_poly.entity_id
_entity_poly.type
_entity_poly.pdbx_seq_one_letter_code
_entity_poly.pdbx_strand_id
1 'polypeptide(L)'
;MPPNSFKSDESFLKKLAVGAAGTKATMRYLAELGFQPIELERGSSGFKIWKTIKIKRVRVPDILCLKSGWRFESRGKTKVEISMSHSRSDPNRAWDAGMRADDFVVVVLCEQASDSIVDWRPASPIHFIRIDHMRQAFAQGLVKITEPKGVEEGSEIRVIWPSVAANQRVLVAQVTETAMQLCTPTGQRAQRCVTARRNGRLLPLCQVGDTVDRNQIVAAVIPVALRLECPDDVGEVFFKEKLSSSALSERYAAAKALRFRGFTQSQLVLTERLEDPEEDIYVRLEAAAALAAHGFREGWTFLESSASSQFAQVQLETIIVLSEIQNPKSQKLLISVLADTTRHEEIRAGAAWALGEFRTDEAGRALAETFDQTSLDIKVEAARALLRIAPDRIPLLVDLIRNAPQTRRDGLAWVLAKHGGFDPADIINSSTDDNLRRWAAYILGYGKDRFLETSIESVCQSDPAVYFSASVLWQVLASWIYSLKEY
;
A
#
# COMPACT_ATOMS: atom_id res chain seq x y z
N MET A 1 17.88 -19.73 24.18
CA MET A 1 18.39 -18.74 23.19
C MET A 1 17.87 -17.38 23.62
N PRO A 2 18.68 -16.31 23.57
CA PRO A 2 18.22 -15.00 24.00
C PRO A 2 17.07 -14.54 23.09
N PRO A 3 16.08 -13.80 23.62
CA PRO A 3 15.01 -13.26 22.81
C PRO A 3 15.59 -12.13 21.95
N ASN A 4 15.83 -12.41 20.67
CA ASN A 4 16.17 -11.39 19.69
C ASN A 4 15.09 -10.29 19.71
N SER A 5 15.50 -9.06 20.03
CA SER A 5 14.66 -7.85 20.01
C SER A 5 14.28 -7.47 18.58
N PHE A 6 13.37 -8.23 17.98
CA PHE A 6 12.59 -7.72 16.86
C PHE A 6 11.69 -6.60 17.38
N LYS A 7 11.66 -5.45 16.69
CA LYS A 7 10.53 -4.51 16.79
C LYS A 7 9.26 -5.36 16.81
N SER A 8 8.36 -5.13 17.76
CA SER A 8 7.09 -5.85 17.77
C SER A 8 6.47 -5.79 16.36
N ASP A 9 5.88 -6.89 15.90
CA ASP A 9 5.22 -6.97 14.59
C ASP A 9 4.32 -5.74 14.34
N GLU A 10 3.74 -5.19 15.42
CA GLU A 10 2.96 -3.95 15.46
C GLU A 10 3.75 -2.68 15.07
N SER A 11 4.95 -2.46 15.64
CA SER A 11 5.79 -1.29 15.32
C SER A 11 6.27 -1.32 13.87
N PHE A 12 6.54 -2.51 13.34
CA PHE A 12 6.89 -2.69 11.93
C PHE A 12 5.67 -2.43 11.03
N LEU A 13 4.51 -3.03 11.36
CA LEU A 13 3.25 -2.82 10.64
C LEU A 13 2.85 -1.34 10.60
N LYS A 14 3.00 -0.62 11.71
CA LYS A 14 2.74 0.83 11.80
C LYS A 14 3.57 1.62 10.79
N LYS A 15 4.85 1.28 10.60
CA LYS A 15 5.72 1.95 9.61
C LYS A 15 5.27 1.68 8.18
N LEU A 16 4.91 0.44 7.88
CA LEU A 16 4.37 0.09 6.56
C LEU A 16 3.05 0.82 6.29
N ALA A 17 2.15 0.89 7.27
CA ALA A 17 0.89 1.60 7.13
C ALA A 17 1.07 3.10 6.88
N VAL A 18 2.04 3.74 7.55
CA VAL A 18 2.41 5.14 7.29
C VAL A 18 2.95 5.31 5.87
N GLY A 19 3.83 4.42 5.42
CA GLY A 19 4.35 4.41 4.05
C GLY A 19 3.23 4.27 3.02
N ALA A 20 2.37 3.28 3.20
CA ALA A 20 1.20 3.02 2.38
C ALA A 20 0.25 4.22 2.25
N ALA A 21 -0.07 4.87 3.38
CA ALA A 21 -0.90 6.07 3.37
C ALA A 21 -0.24 7.23 2.59
N GLY A 22 1.08 7.39 2.73
CA GLY A 22 1.83 8.38 1.97
C GLY A 22 1.84 8.10 0.47
N THR A 23 2.01 6.83 0.07
CA THR A 23 1.98 6.40 -1.33
C THR A 23 0.60 6.63 -1.94
N LYS A 24 -0.48 6.25 -1.25
CA LYS A 24 -1.86 6.51 -1.70
C LYS A 24 -2.13 8.01 -1.87
N ALA A 25 -1.71 8.83 -0.91
CA ALA A 25 -1.89 10.28 -0.98
C ALA A 25 -1.14 10.88 -2.18
N THR A 26 0.10 10.42 -2.42
CA THR A 26 0.93 10.83 -3.55
C THR A 26 0.32 10.42 -4.89
N MET A 27 -0.10 9.17 -5.02
CA MET A 27 -0.76 8.68 -6.24
C MET A 27 -2.06 9.44 -6.53
N ARG A 28 -2.89 9.70 -5.51
CA ARG A 28 -4.12 10.49 -5.70
C ARG A 28 -3.80 11.90 -6.22
N TYR A 29 -2.83 12.58 -5.62
CA TYR A 29 -2.45 13.93 -6.04
C TYR A 29 -1.82 13.95 -7.45
N LEU A 30 -0.97 12.98 -7.79
CA LEU A 30 -0.42 12.84 -9.15
C LEU A 30 -1.52 12.55 -10.19
N ALA A 31 -2.55 11.77 -9.82
CA ALA A 31 -3.70 11.52 -10.68
C ALA A 31 -4.51 12.80 -10.93
N GLU A 32 -4.74 13.63 -9.90
CA GLU A 32 -5.38 14.96 -10.02
C GLU A 32 -4.58 15.89 -10.96
N LEU A 33 -3.25 15.77 -10.98
CA LEU A 33 -2.38 16.49 -11.91
C LEU A 33 -2.28 15.85 -13.31
N GLY A 34 -2.95 14.72 -13.55
CA GLY A 34 -3.03 14.08 -14.88
C GLY A 34 -1.89 13.11 -15.22
N PHE A 35 -1.08 12.69 -14.26
CA PHE A 35 0.12 11.86 -14.51
C PHE A 35 -0.16 10.37 -14.75
N GLN A 36 -1.36 9.87 -14.42
CA GLN A 36 -1.73 8.44 -14.48
C GLN A 36 -0.76 7.52 -13.69
N PRO A 37 -0.71 7.64 -12.36
CA PRO A 37 0.22 6.88 -11.53
C PRO A 37 -0.22 5.44 -11.32
N ILE A 38 0.75 4.54 -11.29
CA ILE A 38 0.62 3.14 -10.89
C ILE A 38 1.69 2.80 -9.84
N GLU A 39 1.47 1.75 -9.05
CA GLU A 39 2.56 1.18 -8.25
C GLU A 39 3.63 0.61 -9.17
N LEU A 40 4.87 1.04 -9.00
CA LEU A 40 6.05 0.43 -9.60
C LEU A 40 6.62 -0.64 -8.66
N GLU A 41 6.93 -0.25 -7.41
CA GLU A 41 7.15 -1.19 -6.32
C GLU A 41 5.80 -1.75 -5.86
N ARG A 42 5.57 -3.04 -6.14
CA ARG A 42 4.30 -3.72 -5.85
C ARG A 42 4.00 -3.72 -4.35
N GLY A 43 2.80 -3.29 -3.98
CA GLY A 43 2.37 -3.25 -2.59
C GLY A 43 2.89 -2.05 -1.79
N SER A 44 3.48 -1.04 -2.45
CA SER A 44 3.92 0.22 -1.83
C SER A 44 2.77 1.06 -1.25
N SER A 45 1.53 0.83 -1.70
CA SER A 45 0.28 1.35 -1.14
C SER A 45 -0.40 0.37 -0.16
N GLY A 46 0.20 -0.80 0.07
CA GLY A 46 -0.27 -1.80 1.01
C GLY A 46 0.65 -1.94 2.22
N PHE A 47 0.24 -2.78 3.16
CA PHE A 47 1.05 -3.15 4.32
C PHE A 47 1.06 -4.67 4.53
N LYS A 48 0.82 -5.43 3.45
CA LYS A 48 0.89 -6.90 3.47
C LYS A 48 2.35 -7.33 3.61
N ILE A 49 2.59 -8.24 4.56
CA ILE A 49 3.89 -8.84 4.83
C ILE A 49 3.79 -10.33 4.51
N TRP A 50 4.77 -10.83 3.76
CA TRP A 50 5.04 -12.26 3.59
C TRP A 50 6.13 -12.63 4.61
N LYS A 51 5.82 -13.55 5.52
CA LYS A 51 6.65 -13.87 6.69
C LYS A 51 7.67 -14.97 6.40
N THR A 52 7.29 -15.98 5.62
CA THR A 52 8.12 -17.20 5.45
C THR A 52 8.95 -17.15 4.17
N ILE A 53 8.35 -16.74 3.06
CA ILE A 53 8.96 -16.64 1.73
C ILE A 53 9.43 -15.19 1.54
N LYS A 54 10.75 -15.00 1.66
CA LYS A 54 11.38 -13.70 1.41
C LYS A 54 11.50 -13.44 -0.08
N ILE A 55 10.78 -12.43 -0.57
CA ILE A 55 10.93 -11.92 -1.94
C ILE A 55 11.93 -10.76 -1.92
N LYS A 56 13.01 -10.87 -2.69
CA LYS A 56 13.97 -9.76 -2.92
C LYS A 56 13.69 -9.16 -4.29
N ARG A 57 12.85 -8.13 -4.35
CA ARG A 57 12.45 -7.47 -5.59
C ARG A 57 13.53 -6.52 -6.11
N VAL A 58 13.38 -6.13 -7.38
CA VAL A 58 14.16 -5.07 -8.01
C VAL A 58 14.02 -3.78 -7.19
N ARG A 59 15.14 -3.13 -6.92
CA ARG A 59 15.15 -1.82 -6.26
C ARG A 59 14.68 -0.76 -7.27
N VAL A 60 13.48 -0.24 -7.05
CA VAL A 60 12.83 0.77 -7.90
C VAL A 60 12.11 1.78 -7.02
N PRO A 61 11.77 2.98 -7.53
CA PRO A 61 10.84 3.87 -6.85
C PRO A 61 9.46 3.24 -6.65
N ASP A 62 8.72 3.70 -5.63
CA ASP A 62 7.36 3.23 -5.34
C ASP A 62 6.37 3.38 -6.49
N ILE A 63 6.39 4.51 -7.21
CA ILE A 63 5.36 4.91 -8.17
C ILE A 63 5.96 5.16 -9.55
N LEU A 64 5.27 4.73 -10.60
CA LEU A 64 5.53 5.10 -12.00
C LEU A 64 4.33 5.85 -12.58
N CYS A 65 4.57 6.98 -13.24
CA CYS A 65 3.54 7.72 -13.96
C CYS A 65 3.55 7.33 -15.43
N LEU A 66 2.45 6.73 -15.91
CA LEU A 66 2.37 6.15 -17.24
C LEU A 66 2.47 7.21 -18.33
N LYS A 67 1.91 8.41 -18.11
CA LYS A 67 1.93 9.48 -19.11
C LYS A 67 3.33 10.06 -19.34
N SER A 68 4.12 10.24 -18.28
CA SER A 68 5.40 10.94 -18.35
C SER A 68 6.64 10.04 -18.29
N GLY A 69 6.49 8.79 -17.87
CA GLY A 69 7.62 7.93 -17.51
C GLY A 69 8.36 8.36 -16.24
N TRP A 70 7.89 9.38 -15.52
CA TRP A 70 8.49 9.84 -14.25
C TRP A 70 8.21 8.85 -13.13
N ARG A 71 9.17 8.71 -12.22
CA ARG A 71 9.05 7.83 -11.07
C ARG A 71 9.23 8.58 -9.76
N PHE A 72 8.54 8.11 -8.74
CA PHE A 72 8.45 8.77 -7.45
C PHE A 72 8.65 7.75 -6.32
N GLU A 73 9.63 8.01 -5.47
CA GLU A 73 9.86 7.28 -4.23
C GLU A 73 9.06 7.97 -3.11
N SER A 74 8.02 7.31 -2.64
CA SER A 74 7.10 7.86 -1.66
C SER A 74 7.61 7.63 -0.24
N ARG A 75 7.62 8.70 0.56
CA ARG A 75 8.01 8.67 1.96
C ARG A 75 6.92 9.26 2.83
N GLY A 76 6.01 8.39 3.26
CA GLY A 76 5.15 8.65 4.41
C GLY A 76 5.99 8.84 5.68
N LYS A 77 5.77 9.93 6.41
CA LYS A 77 6.50 10.26 7.64
C LYS A 77 5.54 10.61 8.77
N THR A 78 5.97 10.40 10.01
CA THR A 78 5.27 10.92 11.20
C THR A 78 5.82 12.26 11.68
N LYS A 79 6.81 12.82 10.98
CA LYS A 79 7.37 14.17 11.15
C LYS A 79 7.70 14.74 9.77
N VAL A 80 7.51 16.05 9.57
CA VAL A 80 7.85 16.71 8.31
C VAL A 80 9.38 16.81 8.23
N GLU A 81 10.01 15.84 7.59
CA GLU A 81 11.46 15.75 7.45
C GLU A 81 11.82 15.10 6.11
N ILE A 82 12.71 15.75 5.37
CA ILE A 82 13.31 15.17 4.17
C ILE A 82 14.42 14.22 4.64
N SER A 83 14.10 12.93 4.74
CA SER A 83 15.08 11.93 5.15
C SER A 83 14.92 10.58 4.44
N MET A 84 16.04 9.90 4.26
CA MET A 84 16.12 8.59 3.61
C MET A 84 16.99 7.65 4.45
N SER A 85 16.63 6.37 4.47
CA SER A 85 17.52 5.33 5.01
C SER A 85 18.70 5.11 4.06
N HIS A 86 19.88 4.86 4.62
CA HIS A 86 21.11 4.68 3.86
C HIS A 86 22.02 3.65 4.53
N SER A 87 22.57 2.74 3.72
CA SER A 87 23.65 1.86 4.12
C SER A 87 24.98 2.35 3.57
N ARG A 88 26.01 2.41 4.43
CA ARG A 88 27.39 2.68 4.02
C ARG A 88 28.10 1.45 3.47
N SER A 89 27.64 0.26 3.86
CA SER A 89 28.31 -1.02 3.57
C SER A 89 27.64 -1.82 2.46
N ASP A 90 26.38 -1.53 2.14
CA ASP A 90 25.60 -2.23 1.12
C ASP A 90 25.12 -1.23 0.05
N PRO A 91 25.76 -1.20 -1.13
CA PRO A 91 25.37 -0.31 -2.23
C PRO A 91 23.91 -0.50 -2.67
N ASN A 92 23.34 -1.70 -2.54
CA ASN A 92 21.94 -1.96 -2.90
C ASN A 92 20.96 -1.32 -1.91
N ARG A 93 21.46 -0.87 -0.75
CA ARG A 93 20.74 -0.11 0.27
C ARG A 93 21.23 1.33 0.37
N ALA A 94 21.90 1.83 -0.67
CA ALA A 94 22.13 3.27 -0.81
C ALA A 94 20.78 4.00 -0.91
N TRP A 95 20.71 5.23 -0.41
CA TRP A 95 19.43 5.94 -0.30
C TRP A 95 18.81 6.25 -1.66
N ASP A 96 19.63 6.34 -2.71
CA ASP A 96 19.28 6.61 -4.10
C ASP A 96 19.42 5.38 -5.02
N ALA A 97 19.66 4.19 -4.46
CA ALA A 97 19.79 2.96 -5.22
C ALA A 97 18.52 2.71 -6.06
N GLY A 98 18.70 2.37 -7.34
CA GLY A 98 17.60 2.12 -8.28
C GLY A 98 16.97 3.37 -8.91
N MET A 99 17.36 4.58 -8.49
CA MET A 99 16.75 5.84 -8.92
C MET A 99 17.58 6.60 -9.96
N ARG A 100 16.90 7.21 -10.93
CA ARG A 100 17.48 8.14 -11.92
C ARG A 100 17.66 9.53 -11.32
N ALA A 101 18.46 10.36 -11.99
CA ALA A 101 18.68 11.75 -11.59
C ALA A 101 17.40 12.61 -11.66
N ASP A 102 16.50 12.29 -12.60
CA ASP A 102 15.23 12.99 -12.83
C ASP A 102 14.04 12.37 -12.11
N ASP A 103 14.23 11.31 -11.33
CA ASP A 103 13.19 10.81 -10.42
C ASP A 103 13.00 11.77 -9.24
N PHE A 104 11.93 11.54 -8.48
CA PHE A 104 11.56 12.34 -7.33
C PHE A 104 11.50 11.51 -6.05
N VAL A 105 11.91 12.09 -4.93
CA VAL A 105 11.44 11.70 -3.60
C VAL A 105 10.23 12.55 -3.26
N VAL A 106 9.22 11.91 -2.68
CA VAL A 106 8.01 12.56 -2.20
C VAL A 106 7.91 12.45 -0.70
N VAL A 107 7.77 13.57 0.01
CA VAL A 107 7.60 13.60 1.46
C VAL A 107 6.19 14.04 1.82
N VAL A 108 5.51 13.22 2.60
CA VAL A 108 4.16 13.49 3.11
C VAL A 108 4.08 13.12 4.58
N LEU A 109 3.69 14.08 5.42
CA LEU A 109 3.35 13.81 6.81
C LEU A 109 2.04 13.03 6.86
N CYS A 110 2.00 11.98 7.66
CA CYS A 110 0.78 11.26 7.98
C CYS A 110 0.54 11.30 9.51
N GLU A 111 -0.72 11.46 9.88
CA GLU A 111 -1.20 11.40 11.26
C GLU A 111 -2.19 10.24 11.40
N GLN A 112 -2.25 9.65 12.58
CA GLN A 112 -3.14 8.53 12.87
C GLN A 112 -4.59 9.04 12.91
N ALA A 113 -5.49 8.36 12.19
CA ALA A 113 -6.87 8.80 12.01
C ALA A 113 -7.87 8.16 13.00
N SER A 114 -7.52 7.03 13.59
CA SER A 114 -8.30 6.34 14.63
C SER A 114 -7.37 5.52 15.55
N ASP A 115 -7.92 4.82 16.55
CA ASP A 115 -7.13 3.93 17.42
C ASP A 115 -6.52 2.73 16.67
N SER A 116 -6.91 2.51 15.41
CA SER A 116 -6.30 1.51 14.54
C SER A 116 -4.87 1.88 14.18
N ILE A 117 -3.95 0.93 14.36
CA ILE A 117 -2.52 1.08 14.04
C ILE A 117 -2.24 1.22 12.54
N VAL A 118 -3.19 0.86 11.69
CA VAL A 118 -3.07 0.91 10.22
C VAL A 118 -3.83 2.07 9.58
N ASP A 119 -4.59 2.84 10.36
CA ASP A 119 -5.43 3.92 9.85
C ASP A 119 -4.69 5.27 9.93
N TRP A 120 -4.15 5.69 8.79
CA TRP A 120 -3.33 6.89 8.66
C TRP A 120 -3.83 7.77 7.52
N ARG A 121 -3.81 9.08 7.74
CA ARG A 121 -4.21 10.08 6.73
C ARG A 121 -3.11 11.12 6.50
N PRO A 122 -2.99 11.68 5.29
CA PRO A 122 -2.06 12.76 5.03
C PRO A 122 -2.42 13.99 5.87
N ALA A 123 -1.40 14.67 6.39
CA ALA A 123 -1.48 15.82 7.28
C ALA A 123 -0.54 16.97 6.86
N SER A 124 0.03 16.89 5.66
CA SER A 124 0.78 17.97 5.02
C SER A 124 0.45 18.04 3.52
N PRO A 125 0.84 19.13 2.84
CA PRO A 125 1.00 19.10 1.39
C PRO A 125 1.94 17.98 0.93
N ILE A 126 1.86 17.64 -0.36
CA ILE A 126 2.78 16.72 -1.02
C ILE A 126 4.03 17.49 -1.44
N HIS A 127 5.19 17.06 -0.95
CA HIS A 127 6.46 17.73 -1.23
C HIS A 127 7.26 16.90 -2.23
N PHE A 128 7.55 17.47 -3.40
CA PHE A 128 8.34 16.84 -4.46
C PHE A 128 9.77 17.36 -4.43
N ILE A 129 10.73 16.44 -4.41
CA ILE A 129 12.15 16.75 -4.39
C ILE A 129 12.84 15.93 -5.48
N ARG A 130 13.56 16.58 -6.40
CA ARG A 130 14.33 15.86 -7.41
C ARG A 130 15.57 15.18 -6.83
N ILE A 131 15.87 13.99 -7.35
CA ILE A 131 17.02 13.18 -6.93
C ILE A 131 18.36 13.87 -7.23
N ASP A 132 18.52 14.53 -8.36
CA ASP A 132 19.76 15.24 -8.69
C ASP A 132 20.12 16.34 -7.68
N HIS A 133 19.14 17.14 -7.24
CA HIS A 133 19.32 18.14 -6.19
C HIS A 133 19.69 17.48 -4.86
N MET A 134 19.08 16.35 -4.52
CA MET A 134 19.44 15.58 -3.32
C MET A 134 20.87 15.06 -3.38
N ARG A 135 21.29 14.51 -4.52
CA ARG A 135 22.66 14.03 -4.78
C ARG A 135 23.68 15.15 -4.68
N GLN A 136 23.39 16.31 -5.28
CA GLN A 136 24.26 17.47 -5.21
C GLN A 136 24.45 17.96 -3.77
N ALA A 137 23.37 18.11 -3.01
CA ALA A 137 23.45 18.52 -1.61
C ALA A 137 24.16 17.47 -0.72
N PHE A 138 23.98 16.17 -1.02
CA PHE A 138 24.69 15.10 -0.35
C PHE A 138 26.20 15.17 -0.60
N ALA A 139 26.61 15.31 -1.86
CA ALA A 139 28.03 15.43 -2.26
C ALA A 139 28.71 16.68 -1.69
N GLN A 140 27.96 17.78 -1.52
CA GLN A 140 28.45 19.02 -0.91
C GLN A 140 28.50 18.99 0.63
N GLY A 141 28.07 17.89 1.27
CA GLY A 141 28.07 17.79 2.73
C GLY A 141 27.01 18.66 3.41
N LEU A 142 25.96 19.07 2.70
CA LEU A 142 24.85 19.89 3.23
C LEU A 142 23.82 19.06 4.01
N VAL A 143 24.03 17.76 4.11
CA VAL A 143 23.16 16.80 4.80
C VAL A 143 23.62 16.55 6.24
N LYS A 144 22.68 16.15 7.09
CA LYS A 144 22.98 15.56 8.40
C LYS A 144 22.86 14.05 8.30
N ILE A 145 23.89 13.34 8.74
CA ILE A 145 23.87 11.87 8.84
C ILE A 145 23.72 11.50 10.32
N THR A 146 22.77 10.62 10.63
CA THR A 146 22.60 10.11 11.99
C THR A 146 23.62 9.03 12.30
N GLU A 147 23.97 8.87 13.58
CA GLU A 147 24.69 7.69 14.04
C GLU A 147 23.78 6.44 13.98
N PRO A 148 24.36 5.24 13.79
CA PRO A 148 23.61 3.99 13.88
C PRO A 148 22.99 3.86 15.27
N LYS A 149 21.73 3.43 15.35
CA LYS A 149 21.10 3.16 16.64
C LYS A 149 21.48 1.76 17.14
N GLY A 150 22.66 1.64 17.73
CA GLY A 150 23.10 0.43 18.45
C GLY A 150 23.08 -0.87 17.64
N VAL A 151 23.46 -1.97 18.28
CA VAL A 151 23.62 -3.30 17.64
C VAL A 151 22.27 -3.95 17.28
N GLU A 152 21.18 -3.49 17.90
CA GLU A 152 19.84 -4.10 17.80
C GLU A 152 18.96 -3.54 16.67
N GLU A 153 19.18 -2.31 16.17
CA GLU A 153 18.26 -1.69 15.20
C GLU A 153 18.68 -1.79 13.72
N GLY A 154 19.84 -2.41 13.44
CA GLY A 154 20.43 -2.52 12.10
C GLY A 154 21.43 -1.39 11.81
N SER A 155 22.40 -1.68 10.93
CA SER A 155 23.51 -0.77 10.56
C SER A 155 23.09 0.45 9.71
N GLU A 156 21.79 0.63 9.46
CA GLU A 156 21.28 1.68 8.59
C GLU A 156 21.26 3.04 9.30
N ILE A 157 21.97 3.99 8.68
CA ILE A 157 21.95 5.40 9.07
C ILE A 157 20.83 6.13 8.33
N ARG A 158 20.44 7.31 8.83
CA ARG A 158 19.54 8.20 8.11
C ARG A 158 20.30 9.39 7.58
N VAL A 159 20.08 9.69 6.31
CA VAL A 159 20.51 10.93 5.67
C VAL A 159 19.34 11.89 5.73
N ILE A 160 19.57 13.08 6.28
CA ILE A 160 18.57 14.12 6.49
C ILE A 160 19.00 15.35 5.72
N TRP A 161 18.15 15.84 4.82
CA TRP A 161 18.30 17.14 4.15
C TRP A 161 17.60 18.18 5.02
N PRO A 162 18.35 19.07 5.70
CA PRO A 162 17.76 19.99 6.65
C PRO A 162 16.67 20.86 6.01
N SER A 163 15.55 20.97 6.70
CA SER A 163 14.38 21.73 6.29
C SER A 163 13.65 22.30 7.51
N VAL A 164 12.74 23.23 7.27
CA VAL A 164 11.82 23.79 8.26
C VAL A 164 10.43 23.91 7.64
N ALA A 165 9.41 23.57 8.42
CA ALA A 165 8.02 23.59 8.00
C ALA A 165 7.20 24.59 8.83
N ALA A 166 6.09 25.07 8.27
CA ALA A 166 5.12 25.89 9.00
C ALA A 166 4.30 25.03 9.96
N ASN A 167 4.09 25.49 11.20
CA ASN A 167 3.35 24.74 12.22
C ASN A 167 1.83 24.81 12.07
N GLN A 168 1.34 25.80 11.31
CA GLN A 168 -0.06 26.10 11.05
C GLN A 168 -0.19 26.90 9.76
N ARG A 169 -1.40 27.10 9.25
CA ARG A 169 -1.64 27.91 8.05
C ARG A 169 -1.42 29.40 8.35
N VAL A 170 -0.49 30.03 7.63
CA VAL A 170 0.03 31.38 7.93
C VAL A 170 0.46 32.11 6.66
N LEU A 171 0.62 33.43 6.75
CA LEU A 171 1.20 34.27 5.71
C LEU A 171 2.70 34.44 5.92
N VAL A 172 3.46 34.47 4.82
CA VAL A 172 4.88 34.85 4.85
C VAL A 172 4.97 36.36 4.92
N ALA A 173 5.31 36.90 6.09
CA ALA A 173 5.38 38.34 6.31
C ALA A 173 6.74 38.93 5.91
N GLN A 174 7.82 38.19 6.12
CA GLN A 174 9.17 38.66 5.80
C GLN A 174 10.09 37.48 5.47
N VAL A 175 10.96 37.68 4.47
CA VAL A 175 12.07 36.78 4.14
C VAL A 175 13.35 37.61 4.20
N THR A 176 14.29 37.22 5.06
CA THR A 176 15.62 37.84 5.17
C THR A 176 16.70 36.80 4.84
N GLU A 177 17.95 37.25 4.78
CA GLU A 177 19.08 36.33 4.56
C GLU A 177 19.25 35.28 5.65
N THR A 178 18.77 35.55 6.87
CA THR A 178 19.01 34.71 8.06
C THR A 178 17.76 34.07 8.64
N ALA A 179 16.56 34.56 8.29
CA ALA A 179 15.31 33.99 8.77
C ALA A 179 14.10 34.35 7.90
N MET A 180 13.01 33.60 8.09
CA MET A 180 11.68 33.92 7.61
C MET A 180 10.74 34.17 8.78
N GLN A 181 9.84 35.13 8.63
CA GLN A 181 8.81 35.43 9.61
C GLN A 181 7.44 35.09 9.02
N LEU A 182 6.71 34.24 9.73
CA LEU A 182 5.36 33.83 9.39
C LEU A 182 4.38 34.46 10.39
N CYS A 183 3.27 34.99 9.88
CA CYS A 183 2.25 35.66 10.68
C CYS A 183 0.87 35.05 10.44
N THR A 184 0.00 35.14 11.45
CA THR A 184 -1.42 34.82 11.28
C THR A 184 -2.06 35.77 10.25
N PRO A 185 -3.24 35.44 9.70
CA PRO A 185 -4.00 36.37 8.87
C PRO A 185 -4.31 37.72 9.56
N THR A 186 -4.34 37.74 10.88
CA THR A 186 -4.52 38.94 11.71
C THR A 186 -3.24 39.75 11.93
N GLY A 187 -2.11 39.37 11.30
CA GLY A 187 -0.84 40.09 11.34
C GLY A 187 0.03 39.79 12.57
N GLN A 188 -0.41 38.93 13.48
CA GLN A 188 0.37 38.55 14.65
C GLN A 188 1.49 37.58 14.27
N ARG A 189 2.69 37.78 14.81
CA ARG A 189 3.82 36.88 14.59
C ARG A 189 3.49 35.48 15.11
N ALA A 190 3.45 34.50 14.20
CA ALA A 190 3.11 33.13 14.50
C ALA A 190 4.36 32.24 14.66
N GLN A 191 5.34 32.39 13.77
CA GLN A 191 6.53 31.54 13.75
C GLN A 191 7.71 32.31 13.14
N ARG A 192 8.92 32.06 13.66
CA ARG A 192 10.18 32.51 13.03
C ARG A 192 10.99 31.28 12.62
N CYS A 193 11.27 31.16 11.34
CA CYS A 193 12.04 30.06 10.76
C CYS A 193 13.47 30.55 10.50
N VAL A 194 14.44 30.10 11.31
CA VAL A 194 15.85 30.47 11.11
C VAL A 194 16.41 29.69 9.92
N THR A 195 16.94 30.41 8.91
CA THR A 195 17.49 29.83 7.68
C THR A 195 19.01 29.80 7.67
N ALA A 196 19.68 30.68 8.42
CA ALA A 196 21.12 30.63 8.63
C ALA A 196 21.51 29.42 9.50
N ARG A 197 22.49 28.62 9.05
CA ARG A 197 23.05 27.50 9.83
C ARG A 197 24.57 27.49 9.78
N ARG A 198 25.19 26.76 10.71
CA ARG A 198 26.66 26.62 10.81
C ARG A 198 27.28 25.96 9.56
N ASN A 199 26.57 25.03 8.93
CA ASN A 199 27.06 24.21 7.81
C ASN A 199 26.27 24.48 6.51
N GLY A 200 25.92 25.74 6.24
CA GLY A 200 25.16 26.16 5.06
C GLY A 200 23.89 26.93 5.40
N ARG A 201 23.10 27.29 4.38
CA ARG A 201 21.85 28.06 4.52
C ARG A 201 20.67 27.24 4.00
N LEU A 202 19.51 27.37 4.65
CA LEU A 202 18.25 26.91 4.07
C LEU A 202 17.77 27.94 3.04
N LEU A 203 17.48 27.47 1.83
CA LEU A 203 16.85 28.27 0.80
C LEU A 203 15.38 28.50 1.17
N PRO A 204 14.91 29.76 1.27
CA PRO A 204 13.49 30.06 1.33
C PRO A 204 12.78 29.48 0.10
N LEU A 205 11.64 28.81 0.30
CA LEU A 205 10.85 28.16 -0.75
C LEU A 205 9.51 28.87 -1.01
N CYS A 206 9.28 29.99 -0.33
CA CYS A 206 8.11 30.85 -0.49
C CYS A 206 8.54 32.32 -0.39
N GLN A 207 7.70 33.20 -0.93
CA GLN A 207 7.92 34.63 -1.05
C GLN A 207 7.03 35.41 -0.07
N VAL A 208 7.38 36.67 0.18
CA VAL A 208 6.54 37.56 1.00
C VAL A 208 5.16 37.70 0.35
N GLY A 209 4.12 37.51 1.15
CA GLY A 209 2.72 37.51 0.70
C GLY A 209 2.13 36.12 0.44
N ASP A 210 2.96 35.08 0.30
CA ASP A 210 2.47 33.72 0.13
C ASP A 210 1.68 33.25 1.36
N THR A 211 0.59 32.53 1.11
CA THR A 211 -0.08 31.72 2.15
C THR A 211 0.53 30.33 2.13
N VAL A 212 1.01 29.87 3.29
CA VAL A 212 1.57 28.53 3.46
C VAL A 212 0.67 27.70 4.36
N ASP A 213 0.53 26.41 4.06
CA ASP A 213 -0.31 25.49 4.82
C ASP A 213 0.41 24.92 6.06
N ARG A 214 -0.39 24.40 7.00
CA ARG A 214 0.15 23.60 8.12
C ARG A 214 1.01 22.47 7.56
N ASN A 215 2.18 22.27 8.16
CA ASN A 215 3.16 21.25 7.81
C ASN A 215 3.80 21.40 6.40
N GLN A 216 3.61 22.53 5.72
CA GLN A 216 4.32 22.84 4.48
C GLN A 216 5.79 23.15 4.75
N ILE A 217 6.71 22.54 4.01
CA ILE A 217 8.13 22.89 4.04
C ILE A 217 8.32 24.28 3.41
N VAL A 218 8.83 25.24 4.20
CA VAL A 218 8.96 26.65 3.80
C VAL A 218 10.41 27.07 3.54
N ALA A 219 11.38 26.32 4.04
CA ALA A 219 12.78 26.45 3.64
C ALA A 219 13.52 25.11 3.78
N ALA A 220 14.47 24.84 2.88
CA ALA A 220 15.28 23.63 2.88
C ALA A 220 16.64 23.84 2.23
N VAL A 221 17.59 22.93 2.45
CA VAL A 221 18.90 22.95 1.75
C VAL A 221 18.80 22.63 0.25
N ILE A 222 17.64 22.18 -0.20
CA ILE A 222 17.34 21.77 -1.58
C ILE A 222 15.98 22.33 -2.00
N PRO A 223 15.75 22.57 -3.30
CA PRO A 223 14.44 22.93 -3.81
C PRO A 223 13.38 21.86 -3.47
N VAL A 224 12.18 22.33 -3.13
CA VAL A 224 11.00 21.49 -2.90
C VAL A 224 9.84 22.10 -3.66
N ALA A 225 9.21 21.33 -4.53
CA ALA A 225 8.02 21.74 -5.26
C ALA A 225 6.77 21.20 -4.56
N LEU A 226 5.67 21.95 -4.60
CA LEU A 226 4.35 21.51 -4.12
C LEU A 226 3.42 21.10 -5.26
N ARG A 227 3.75 21.52 -6.48
CA ARG A 227 3.01 21.21 -7.70
C ARG A 227 4.01 20.89 -8.80
N LEU A 228 3.62 19.96 -9.67
CA LEU A 228 4.35 19.62 -10.89
C LEU A 228 3.46 19.89 -12.09
N GLU A 229 4.08 20.23 -13.20
CA GLU A 229 3.42 20.29 -14.50
C GLU A 229 3.55 18.93 -15.16
N CYS A 230 2.41 18.34 -15.53
CA CYS A 230 2.42 17.06 -16.22
C CYS A 230 2.90 17.27 -17.66
N PRO A 231 4.01 16.64 -18.07
CA PRO A 231 4.51 16.79 -19.43
C PRO A 231 3.58 16.09 -20.44
N ASP A 232 3.90 16.29 -21.71
CA ASP A 232 3.26 15.56 -22.81
C ASP A 232 3.45 14.04 -22.67
N ASP A 233 2.53 13.29 -23.27
CA ASP A 233 2.57 11.83 -23.22
C ASP A 233 3.79 11.29 -23.97
N VAL A 234 4.64 10.51 -23.29
CA VAL A 234 5.86 9.92 -23.86
C VAL A 234 5.59 8.78 -24.83
N GLY A 235 4.38 8.20 -24.80
CA GLY A 235 3.95 7.15 -25.73
C GLY A 235 4.68 5.81 -25.58
N GLU A 236 4.35 4.86 -26.47
CA GLU A 236 4.90 3.50 -26.46
C GLU A 236 6.42 3.46 -26.76
N VAL A 237 6.87 4.27 -27.73
CA VAL A 237 8.28 4.27 -28.20
C VAL A 237 9.25 4.50 -27.05
N PHE A 238 8.93 5.42 -26.15
CA PHE A 238 9.74 5.69 -24.96
C PHE A 238 9.94 4.43 -24.11
N PHE A 239 8.88 3.70 -23.77
CA PHE A 239 8.98 2.50 -22.95
C PHE A 239 9.65 1.35 -23.71
N LYS A 240 9.42 1.23 -25.01
CA LYS A 240 10.12 0.27 -25.87
C LYS A 240 11.64 0.49 -25.83
N GLU A 241 12.11 1.73 -25.92
CA GLU A 241 13.54 2.06 -25.78
C GLU A 241 14.08 1.70 -24.39
N LYS A 242 13.29 1.93 -23.33
CA LYS A 242 13.68 1.58 -21.95
C LYS A 242 13.81 0.08 -21.70
N LEU A 243 13.12 -0.79 -22.46
CA LEU A 243 13.32 -2.24 -22.40
C LEU A 243 14.75 -2.66 -22.80
N SER A 244 15.48 -1.83 -23.54
CA SER A 244 16.88 -2.07 -23.93
C SER A 244 17.90 -1.39 -23.02
N SER A 245 17.45 -0.77 -21.92
CA SER A 245 18.35 -0.10 -20.97
C SER A 245 19.26 -1.10 -20.26
N SER A 246 20.52 -0.71 -20.01
CA SER A 246 21.42 -1.48 -19.16
C SER A 246 20.95 -1.53 -17.70
N ALA A 247 20.16 -0.53 -17.27
CA ALA A 247 19.62 -0.47 -15.91
C ALA A 247 18.42 -1.40 -15.75
N LEU A 248 18.54 -2.36 -14.83
CA LEU A 248 17.48 -3.31 -14.46
C LEU A 248 16.16 -2.60 -14.08
N SER A 249 16.23 -1.50 -13.32
CA SER A 249 15.06 -0.72 -12.89
C SER A 249 14.31 -0.07 -14.06
N GLU A 250 15.01 0.28 -15.16
CA GLU A 250 14.37 0.83 -16.36
C GLU A 250 13.64 -0.27 -17.13
N ARG A 251 14.28 -1.43 -17.34
CA ARG A 251 13.65 -2.55 -18.05
C ARG A 251 12.41 -3.05 -17.32
N TYR A 252 12.50 -3.21 -16.00
CA TYR A 252 11.37 -3.58 -15.15
C TYR A 252 10.22 -2.55 -15.24
N ALA A 253 10.52 -1.26 -15.09
CA ALA A 253 9.52 -0.19 -15.18
C ALA A 253 8.87 -0.12 -16.56
N ALA A 254 9.64 -0.31 -17.62
CA ALA A 254 9.17 -0.29 -18.99
C ALA A 254 8.20 -1.44 -19.30
N ALA A 255 8.58 -2.68 -18.95
CA ALA A 255 7.73 -3.84 -19.13
C ALA A 255 6.40 -3.67 -18.37
N LYS A 256 6.47 -3.19 -17.11
CA LYS A 256 5.29 -2.90 -16.31
C LYS A 256 4.42 -1.81 -16.93
N ALA A 257 5.02 -0.72 -17.44
CA ALA A 257 4.28 0.36 -18.09
C ALA A 257 3.50 -0.12 -19.31
N LEU A 258 4.13 -0.92 -20.17
CA LEU A 258 3.53 -1.47 -21.39
C LEU A 258 2.35 -2.40 -21.09
N ARG A 259 2.34 -3.08 -19.93
CA ARG A 259 1.17 -3.84 -19.48
C ARG A 259 -0.06 -2.95 -19.25
N PHE A 260 0.10 -1.77 -18.67
CA PHE A 260 -1.02 -0.89 -18.34
C PHE A 260 -1.41 0.04 -19.49
N ARG A 261 -0.44 0.50 -20.28
CA ARG A 261 -0.69 1.38 -21.44
C ARG A 261 -1.16 0.63 -22.67
N GLY A 262 -0.77 -0.63 -22.79
CA GLY A 262 -0.81 -1.38 -24.03
C GLY A 262 0.30 -1.01 -25.00
N PHE A 263 0.40 -1.83 -26.03
CA PHE A 263 1.47 -1.75 -27.02
C PHE A 263 1.02 -2.35 -28.36
N THR A 264 1.61 -1.86 -29.43
CA THR A 264 1.39 -2.33 -30.81
C THR A 264 2.71 -2.71 -31.50
N GLN A 265 3.83 -2.14 -31.06
CA GLN A 265 5.16 -2.30 -31.67
C GLN A 265 6.18 -2.95 -30.72
N SER A 266 5.79 -3.24 -29.47
CA SER A 266 6.68 -3.75 -28.42
C SER A 266 6.57 -5.25 -28.18
N GLN A 267 5.66 -5.95 -28.88
CA GLN A 267 5.46 -7.40 -28.70
C GLN A 267 6.77 -8.18 -28.82
N LEU A 268 7.51 -7.99 -29.93
CA LEU A 268 8.76 -8.72 -30.19
C LEU A 268 9.79 -8.49 -29.08
N VAL A 269 10.02 -7.23 -28.68
CA VAL A 269 11.01 -6.89 -27.66
C VAL A 269 10.60 -7.43 -26.28
N LEU A 270 9.30 -7.44 -25.95
CA LEU A 270 8.79 -8.06 -24.73
C LEU A 270 8.99 -9.58 -24.75
N THR A 271 8.74 -10.24 -25.88
CA THR A 271 9.01 -11.69 -26.05
C THR A 271 10.50 -11.99 -25.90
N GLU A 272 11.38 -11.23 -26.55
CA GLU A 272 12.83 -11.38 -26.40
C GLU A 272 13.28 -11.25 -24.94
N ARG A 273 12.73 -10.27 -24.19
CA ARG A 273 13.02 -10.12 -22.76
C ARG A 273 12.50 -11.27 -21.91
N LEU A 274 11.33 -11.83 -22.24
CA LEU A 274 10.74 -12.97 -21.55
C LEU A 274 11.58 -14.25 -21.74
N GLU A 275 12.05 -14.47 -22.97
CA GLU A 275 12.77 -15.67 -23.39
C GLU A 275 14.26 -15.65 -23.02
N ASP A 276 14.83 -14.46 -22.79
CA ASP A 276 16.22 -14.28 -22.39
C ASP A 276 16.51 -14.97 -21.03
N PRO A 277 17.35 -16.04 -21.01
CA PRO A 277 17.66 -16.75 -19.77
C PRO A 277 18.55 -15.95 -18.82
N GLU A 278 19.31 -14.96 -19.33
CA GLU A 278 20.18 -14.10 -18.54
C GLU A 278 19.45 -12.85 -17.99
N GLU A 279 18.21 -12.63 -18.43
CA GLU A 279 17.39 -11.55 -17.91
C GLU A 279 16.88 -11.86 -16.49
N ASP A 280 16.78 -10.81 -15.68
CA ASP A 280 16.28 -10.89 -14.32
C ASP A 280 14.83 -11.40 -14.30
N ILE A 281 14.56 -12.34 -13.40
CA ILE A 281 13.25 -13.00 -13.30
C ILE A 281 12.08 -12.01 -13.12
N TYR A 282 12.29 -10.88 -12.45
CA TYR A 282 11.22 -9.89 -12.26
C TYR A 282 10.93 -9.12 -13.54
N VAL A 283 11.94 -8.86 -14.40
CA VAL A 283 11.70 -8.28 -15.73
C VAL A 283 10.96 -9.27 -16.62
N ARG A 284 11.36 -10.54 -16.59
CA ARG A 284 10.70 -11.62 -17.35
C ARG A 284 9.24 -11.78 -16.94
N LEU A 285 8.95 -11.74 -15.63
CA LEU A 285 7.58 -11.76 -15.11
C LEU A 285 6.76 -10.54 -15.54
N GLU A 286 7.34 -9.34 -15.55
CA GLU A 286 6.65 -8.14 -16.05
C GLU A 286 6.41 -8.19 -17.57
N ALA A 287 7.38 -8.69 -18.35
CA ALA A 287 7.23 -8.87 -19.78
C ALA A 287 6.13 -9.89 -20.09
N ALA A 288 6.12 -11.02 -19.36
CA ALA A 288 5.07 -12.02 -19.43
C ALA A 288 3.70 -11.45 -19.04
N ALA A 289 3.63 -10.62 -18.00
CA ALA A 289 2.40 -9.97 -17.59
C ALA A 289 1.88 -8.99 -18.65
N ALA A 290 2.76 -8.21 -19.29
CA ALA A 290 2.41 -7.32 -20.39
C ALA A 290 1.83 -8.10 -21.58
N LEU A 291 2.51 -9.17 -22.00
CA LEU A 291 2.07 -10.06 -23.07
C LEU A 291 0.73 -10.75 -22.73
N ALA A 292 0.61 -11.32 -21.53
CA ALA A 292 -0.60 -12.02 -21.07
C ALA A 292 -1.82 -11.09 -20.98
N ALA A 293 -1.63 -9.87 -20.46
CA ALA A 293 -2.70 -8.85 -20.37
C ALA A 293 -3.26 -8.45 -21.75
N HIS A 294 -2.45 -8.59 -22.81
CA HIS A 294 -2.83 -8.28 -24.20
C HIS A 294 -3.15 -9.52 -25.04
N GLY A 295 -3.35 -10.68 -24.40
CA GLY A 295 -3.85 -11.89 -25.06
C GLY A 295 -2.79 -12.74 -25.76
N PHE A 296 -1.50 -12.41 -25.62
CA PHE A 296 -0.42 -13.22 -26.17
C PHE A 296 -0.20 -14.50 -25.35
N ARG A 297 -0.12 -15.65 -26.03
CA ARG A 297 -0.11 -16.97 -25.40
C ARG A 297 1.18 -17.21 -24.62
N GLU A 298 2.30 -16.74 -25.15
CA GLU A 298 3.65 -16.89 -24.62
C GLU A 298 3.75 -16.33 -23.20
N GLY A 299 3.13 -15.17 -22.95
CA GLY A 299 3.05 -14.58 -21.61
C GLY A 299 2.32 -15.50 -20.63
N TRP A 300 1.17 -16.07 -21.04
CA TRP A 300 0.43 -17.00 -20.19
C TRP A 300 1.21 -18.29 -19.93
N THR A 301 1.84 -18.88 -20.94
CA THR A 301 2.66 -20.09 -20.79
C THR A 301 3.77 -19.87 -19.77
N PHE A 302 4.43 -18.70 -19.81
CA PHE A 302 5.48 -18.36 -18.87
C PHE A 302 4.96 -18.18 -17.44
N LEU A 303 3.82 -17.49 -17.26
CA LEU A 303 3.21 -17.30 -15.94
C LEU A 303 2.71 -18.62 -15.34
N GLU A 304 2.10 -19.50 -16.14
CA GLU A 304 1.68 -20.84 -15.69
C GLU A 304 2.85 -21.69 -15.23
N SER A 305 3.95 -21.68 -15.99
CA SER A 305 5.19 -22.36 -15.63
C SER A 305 5.80 -21.77 -14.35
N SER A 306 5.87 -20.44 -14.25
CA SER A 306 6.47 -19.74 -13.11
C SER A 306 5.65 -19.93 -11.82
N ALA A 307 4.33 -20.04 -11.92
CA ALA A 307 3.45 -20.36 -10.80
C ALA A 307 3.73 -21.77 -10.22
N SER A 308 4.37 -22.66 -11.00
CA SER A 308 4.78 -24.00 -10.58
C SER A 308 6.31 -24.15 -10.46
N SER A 309 7.03 -23.03 -10.40
CA SER A 309 8.48 -23.01 -10.25
C SER A 309 8.96 -23.75 -8.99
N GLN A 310 10.10 -24.43 -9.05
CA GLN A 310 10.73 -25.01 -7.86
C GLN A 310 11.11 -23.95 -6.80
N PHE A 311 11.22 -22.68 -7.18
CA PHE A 311 11.56 -21.58 -6.28
C PHE A 311 10.29 -20.92 -5.74
N ALA A 312 10.03 -21.07 -4.45
CA ALA A 312 8.86 -20.52 -3.79
C ALA A 312 8.74 -18.99 -3.95
N GLN A 313 9.87 -18.27 -4.03
CA GLN A 313 9.90 -16.83 -4.28
C GLN A 313 9.31 -16.48 -5.66
N VAL A 314 9.63 -17.28 -6.68
CA VAL A 314 9.12 -17.09 -8.05
C VAL A 314 7.65 -17.45 -8.11
N GLN A 315 7.21 -18.53 -7.46
CA GLN A 315 5.80 -18.88 -7.35
C GLN A 315 4.99 -17.73 -6.72
N LEU A 316 5.44 -17.25 -5.57
CA LEU A 316 4.73 -16.20 -4.83
C LEU A 316 4.69 -14.89 -5.63
N GLU A 317 5.79 -14.48 -6.24
CA GLU A 317 5.79 -13.28 -7.07
C GLU A 317 4.87 -13.45 -8.29
N THR A 318 4.86 -14.63 -8.91
CA THR A 318 3.96 -14.91 -10.05
C THR A 318 2.50 -14.79 -9.64
N ILE A 319 2.12 -15.29 -8.46
CA ILE A 319 0.76 -15.16 -7.90
C ILE A 319 0.38 -13.69 -7.70
N ILE A 320 1.32 -12.87 -7.21
CA ILE A 320 1.11 -11.44 -7.04
C ILE A 320 0.97 -10.76 -8.41
N VAL A 321 1.81 -11.10 -9.39
CA VAL A 321 1.71 -10.59 -10.77
C VAL A 321 0.36 -10.93 -11.41
N LEU A 322 -0.10 -12.17 -11.24
CA LEU A 322 -1.39 -12.64 -11.73
C LEU A 322 -2.55 -11.80 -11.16
N SER A 323 -2.49 -11.39 -9.89
CA SER A 323 -3.51 -10.53 -9.27
C SER A 323 -3.67 -9.17 -9.95
N GLU A 324 -2.62 -8.70 -10.62
CA GLU A 324 -2.62 -7.41 -11.34
C GLU A 324 -3.15 -7.56 -12.78
N ILE A 325 -3.38 -8.78 -13.27
CA ILE A 325 -3.93 -9.06 -14.60
C ILE A 325 -5.40 -9.41 -14.46
N GLN A 326 -6.27 -8.43 -14.72
CA GLN A 326 -7.73 -8.54 -14.63
C GLN A 326 -8.31 -9.39 -15.78
N ASN A 327 -8.00 -10.69 -15.77
CA ASN A 327 -8.37 -11.67 -16.78
C ASN A 327 -8.90 -12.95 -16.11
N PRO A 328 -10.00 -13.56 -16.62
CA PRO A 328 -10.56 -14.80 -16.07
C PRO A 328 -9.55 -15.96 -15.99
N LYS A 329 -8.56 -16.02 -16.89
CA LYS A 329 -7.50 -17.03 -16.87
C LYS A 329 -6.60 -16.88 -15.64
N SER A 330 -6.28 -15.64 -15.26
CA SER A 330 -5.54 -15.35 -14.03
C SER A 330 -6.32 -15.81 -12.81
N GLN A 331 -7.61 -15.42 -12.72
CA GLN A 331 -8.47 -15.81 -11.63
C GLN A 331 -8.57 -17.33 -11.46
N LYS A 332 -8.77 -18.08 -12.56
CA LYS A 332 -8.82 -19.55 -12.54
C LYS A 332 -7.52 -20.17 -12.06
N LEU A 333 -6.37 -19.66 -12.51
CA LEU A 333 -5.07 -20.12 -12.06
C LEU A 333 -4.90 -19.88 -10.56
N LEU A 334 -5.27 -18.70 -10.06
CA LEU A 334 -5.23 -18.38 -8.63
C LEU A 334 -6.15 -19.28 -7.78
N ILE A 335 -7.36 -19.58 -8.26
CA ILE A 335 -8.26 -20.55 -7.60
C ILE A 335 -7.61 -21.93 -7.53
N SER A 336 -6.99 -22.39 -8.62
CA SER A 336 -6.30 -23.69 -8.63
C SER A 336 -5.13 -23.74 -7.64
N VAL A 337 -4.36 -22.66 -7.51
CA VAL A 337 -3.27 -22.54 -6.54
C VAL A 337 -3.80 -22.55 -5.10
N LEU A 338 -4.92 -21.86 -4.84
CA LEU A 338 -5.56 -21.85 -3.52
C LEU A 338 -6.06 -23.24 -3.09
N ALA A 339 -6.66 -23.97 -4.03
CA ALA A 339 -7.23 -25.30 -3.81
C ALA A 339 -6.19 -26.42 -3.69
N ASP A 340 -4.99 -26.23 -4.24
CA ASP A 340 -3.92 -27.23 -4.22
C ASP A 340 -3.28 -27.37 -2.83
N THR A 341 -3.74 -28.37 -2.08
CA THR A 341 -3.28 -28.66 -0.71
C THR A 341 -1.85 -29.20 -0.63
N THR A 342 -1.21 -29.51 -1.76
CA THR A 342 0.20 -29.95 -1.80
C THR A 342 1.17 -28.77 -1.78
N ARG A 343 0.69 -27.55 -2.07
CA ARG A 343 1.49 -26.34 -2.06
C ARG A 343 1.73 -25.82 -0.65
N HIS A 344 2.87 -25.14 -0.50
CA HIS A 344 3.22 -24.43 0.73
C HIS A 344 2.11 -23.44 1.14
N GLU A 345 1.77 -23.38 2.43
CA GLU A 345 0.63 -22.61 2.93
C GLU A 345 0.70 -21.13 2.56
N GLU A 346 1.88 -20.52 2.59
CA GLU A 346 2.03 -19.10 2.23
C GLU A 346 1.83 -18.83 0.73
N ILE A 347 2.08 -19.81 -0.16
CA ILE A 347 1.74 -19.70 -1.58
C ILE A 347 0.22 -19.67 -1.75
N ARG A 348 -0.47 -20.56 -1.04
CA ARG A 348 -1.94 -20.66 -1.04
C ARG A 348 -2.59 -19.42 -0.42
N ALA A 349 -2.05 -18.94 0.70
CA ALA A 349 -2.46 -17.67 1.32
C ALA A 349 -2.19 -16.48 0.38
N GLY A 350 -1.10 -16.53 -0.39
CA GLY A 350 -0.81 -15.61 -1.47
C GLY A 350 -1.91 -15.59 -2.53
N ALA A 351 -2.41 -16.76 -2.94
CA ALA A 351 -3.50 -16.88 -3.89
C ALA A 351 -4.83 -16.38 -3.31
N ALA A 352 -5.12 -16.66 -2.04
CA ALA A 352 -6.29 -16.08 -1.36
C ALA A 352 -6.22 -14.55 -1.33
N TRP A 353 -5.07 -13.99 -0.96
CA TRP A 353 -4.83 -12.55 -1.01
C TRP A 353 -5.00 -12.00 -2.44
N ALA A 354 -4.46 -12.66 -3.45
CA ALA A 354 -4.56 -12.25 -4.85
C ALA A 354 -6.01 -12.25 -5.36
N LEU A 355 -6.82 -13.25 -4.97
CA LEU A 355 -8.22 -13.36 -5.40
C LEU A 355 -9.10 -12.22 -4.92
N GLY A 356 -8.75 -11.54 -3.82
CA GLY A 356 -9.50 -10.35 -3.42
C GLY A 356 -9.28 -9.12 -4.30
N GLU A 357 -8.40 -9.18 -5.30
CA GLU A 357 -8.34 -8.19 -6.40
C GLU A 357 -9.39 -8.47 -7.48
N PHE A 358 -10.02 -9.66 -7.47
CA PHE A 358 -11.09 -10.04 -8.39
C PHE A 358 -12.42 -9.91 -7.67
N ARG A 359 -13.19 -8.89 -8.05
CA ARG A 359 -14.54 -8.65 -7.53
C ARG A 359 -15.53 -9.54 -8.26
N THR A 360 -15.39 -10.86 -8.20
CA THR A 360 -16.28 -11.81 -8.89
C THR A 360 -16.90 -12.80 -7.90
N ASP A 361 -18.08 -13.33 -8.24
CA ASP A 361 -18.72 -14.33 -7.40
C ASP A 361 -17.89 -15.61 -7.30
N GLU A 362 -17.23 -15.98 -8.39
CA GLU A 362 -16.36 -17.15 -8.42
C GLU A 362 -15.17 -16.99 -7.48
N ALA A 363 -14.52 -15.82 -7.43
CA ALA A 363 -13.49 -15.53 -6.44
C ALA A 363 -14.06 -15.55 -5.00
N GLY A 364 -15.23 -14.95 -4.78
CA GLY A 364 -15.89 -14.96 -3.47
C GLY A 364 -16.20 -16.38 -2.96
N ARG A 365 -16.71 -17.26 -3.82
CA ARG A 365 -16.99 -18.66 -3.47
C ARG A 365 -15.71 -19.42 -3.14
N ALA A 366 -14.69 -19.32 -3.99
CA ALA A 366 -13.41 -20.00 -3.77
C ALA A 366 -12.73 -19.55 -2.45
N LEU A 367 -12.85 -18.27 -2.09
CA LEU A 367 -12.33 -17.77 -0.81
C LEU A 367 -13.13 -18.33 0.38
N ALA A 368 -14.45 -18.35 0.31
CA ALA A 368 -15.30 -18.87 1.38
C ALA A 368 -15.11 -20.38 1.62
N GLU A 369 -14.78 -21.14 0.56
CA GLU A 369 -14.42 -22.56 0.66
C GLU A 369 -13.17 -22.83 1.51
N THR A 370 -12.35 -21.81 1.81
CA THR A 370 -11.13 -22.00 2.62
C THR A 370 -11.41 -22.04 4.13
N PHE A 371 -12.58 -21.61 4.58
CA PHE A 371 -12.85 -21.45 6.02
C PHE A 371 -12.98 -22.76 6.78
N ASP A 372 -13.21 -23.88 6.11
CA ASP A 372 -13.19 -25.21 6.72
C ASP A 372 -11.80 -25.89 6.72
N GLN A 373 -10.78 -25.25 6.14
CA GLN A 373 -9.43 -25.80 6.07
C GLN A 373 -8.68 -25.67 7.41
N THR A 374 -7.54 -26.34 7.56
CA THR A 374 -6.78 -26.31 8.83
C THR A 374 -5.90 -25.06 8.98
N SER A 375 -5.32 -24.55 7.88
CA SER A 375 -4.35 -23.45 7.95
C SER A 375 -5.03 -22.12 8.29
N LEU A 376 -4.69 -21.57 9.46
CA LEU A 376 -5.22 -20.29 9.93
C LEU A 376 -4.79 -19.13 9.01
N ASP A 377 -3.57 -19.16 8.47
CA ASP A 377 -3.05 -18.10 7.61
C ASP A 377 -3.88 -17.97 6.32
N ILE A 378 -4.30 -19.09 5.74
CA ILE A 378 -5.16 -19.11 4.56
C ILE A 378 -6.54 -18.52 4.91
N LYS A 379 -7.15 -18.92 6.04
CA LYS A 379 -8.44 -18.35 6.48
C LYS A 379 -8.37 -16.85 6.68
N VAL A 380 -7.31 -16.37 7.32
CA VAL A 380 -7.12 -14.95 7.60
C VAL A 380 -7.00 -14.15 6.31
N GLU A 381 -6.21 -14.62 5.34
CA GLU A 381 -6.09 -13.95 4.04
C GLU A 381 -7.38 -14.04 3.23
N ALA A 382 -8.10 -15.17 3.29
CA ALA A 382 -9.39 -15.30 2.64
C ALA A 382 -10.45 -14.35 3.22
N ALA A 383 -10.54 -14.21 4.55
CA ALA A 383 -11.43 -13.27 5.19
C ALA A 383 -11.10 -11.81 4.83
N ARG A 384 -9.81 -11.45 4.80
CA ARG A 384 -9.37 -10.11 4.37
C ARG A 384 -9.69 -9.85 2.89
N ALA A 385 -9.48 -10.85 2.03
CA ALA A 385 -9.80 -10.78 0.62
C ALA A 385 -11.31 -10.62 0.38
N LEU A 386 -12.14 -11.40 1.10
CA LEU A 386 -13.60 -11.26 1.07
C LEU A 386 -14.06 -9.88 1.56
N LEU A 387 -13.45 -9.35 2.62
CA LEU A 387 -13.75 -7.99 3.10
C LEU A 387 -13.44 -6.92 2.04
N ARG A 388 -12.38 -7.09 1.25
CA ARG A 388 -12.03 -6.16 0.17
C ARG A 388 -13.03 -6.18 -0.98
N ILE A 389 -13.63 -7.33 -1.31
CA ILE A 389 -14.65 -7.44 -2.37
C ILE A 389 -16.09 -7.24 -1.86
N ALA A 390 -16.29 -7.24 -0.54
CA ALA A 390 -17.61 -7.11 0.10
C ALA A 390 -18.45 -5.93 -0.41
N PRO A 391 -17.92 -4.71 -0.65
CA PRO A 391 -18.71 -3.60 -1.17
C PRO A 391 -19.51 -3.92 -2.42
N ASP A 392 -18.95 -4.76 -3.30
CA ASP A 392 -19.58 -5.14 -4.58
C ASP A 392 -20.35 -6.47 -4.48
N ARG A 393 -20.18 -7.23 -3.38
CA ARG A 393 -20.58 -8.65 -3.28
C ARG A 393 -21.35 -8.99 -2.01
N ILE A 394 -21.94 -8.00 -1.33
CA ILE A 394 -22.80 -8.23 -0.17
C ILE A 394 -23.89 -9.30 -0.41
N PRO A 395 -24.66 -9.29 -1.52
CA PRO A 395 -25.70 -10.31 -1.75
C PRO A 395 -25.15 -11.73 -1.79
N LEU A 396 -23.97 -11.94 -2.39
CA LEU A 396 -23.28 -13.22 -2.40
C LEU A 396 -22.86 -13.64 -0.98
N LEU A 397 -22.31 -12.72 -0.19
CA LEU A 397 -21.85 -13.03 1.17
C LEU A 397 -23.02 -13.39 2.10
N VAL A 398 -24.15 -12.71 1.97
CA VAL A 398 -25.40 -13.04 2.66
C VAL A 398 -25.92 -14.41 2.22
N ASP A 399 -25.88 -14.71 0.92
CA ASP A 399 -26.27 -16.04 0.43
C ASP A 399 -25.36 -17.15 0.96
N LEU A 400 -24.04 -16.93 0.92
CA LEU A 400 -23.03 -17.86 1.39
C LEU A 400 -23.20 -18.16 2.88
N ILE A 401 -23.40 -17.16 3.75
CA ILE A 401 -23.50 -17.46 5.19
C ILE A 401 -24.75 -18.27 5.54
N ARG A 402 -25.86 -18.08 4.82
CA ARG A 402 -27.09 -18.86 5.01
C ARG A 402 -26.88 -20.32 4.60
N ASN A 403 -26.28 -20.53 3.43
CA ASN A 403 -26.26 -21.83 2.76
C ASN A 403 -24.97 -22.64 2.98
N ALA A 404 -23.90 -22.02 3.47
CA ALA A 404 -22.64 -22.72 3.73
C ALA A 404 -22.72 -23.65 4.95
N PRO A 405 -21.90 -24.72 4.99
CA PRO A 405 -21.71 -25.52 6.19
C PRO A 405 -21.32 -24.66 7.40
N GLN A 406 -21.74 -25.08 8.60
CA GLN A 406 -21.48 -24.37 9.86
C GLN A 406 -19.99 -24.05 10.07
N THR A 407 -19.10 -24.93 9.60
CA THR A 407 -17.64 -24.79 9.69
C THR A 407 -17.05 -23.63 8.88
N ARG A 408 -17.83 -23.00 7.99
CA ARG A 408 -17.38 -21.88 7.13
C ARG A 408 -17.97 -20.53 7.54
N ARG A 409 -18.92 -20.51 8.48
CA ARG A 409 -19.70 -19.30 8.80
C ARG A 409 -18.92 -18.29 9.64
N ASP A 410 -17.88 -18.69 10.34
CA ASP A 410 -17.04 -17.82 11.17
C ASP A 410 -16.36 -16.71 10.36
N GLY A 411 -15.66 -17.07 9.29
CA GLY A 411 -14.99 -16.12 8.40
C GLY A 411 -15.99 -15.21 7.68
N LEU A 412 -17.11 -15.76 7.21
CA LEU A 412 -18.19 -14.99 6.58
C LEU A 412 -18.83 -14.00 7.55
N ALA A 413 -19.09 -14.42 8.79
CA ALA A 413 -19.64 -13.57 9.83
C ALA A 413 -18.68 -12.43 10.19
N TRP A 414 -17.38 -12.70 10.28
CA TRP A 414 -16.37 -11.65 10.49
C TRP A 414 -16.40 -10.60 9.38
N VAL A 415 -16.49 -11.03 8.12
CA VAL A 415 -16.56 -10.12 6.96
C VAL A 415 -17.83 -9.27 7.02
N LEU A 416 -19.00 -9.89 7.21
CA LEU A 416 -20.29 -9.20 7.26
C LEU A 416 -20.37 -8.21 8.43
N ALA A 417 -19.83 -8.59 9.60
CA ALA A 417 -19.74 -7.70 10.77
C ALA A 417 -18.83 -6.49 10.51
N LYS A 418 -17.71 -6.70 9.80
CA LYS A 418 -16.75 -5.63 9.47
C LYS A 418 -17.21 -4.74 8.32
N HIS A 419 -18.01 -5.25 7.40
CA HIS A 419 -18.49 -4.46 6.27
C HIS A 419 -19.80 -3.72 6.61
N GLY A 420 -20.82 -4.43 7.10
CA GLY A 420 -22.18 -3.91 7.22
C GLY A 420 -22.85 -3.70 5.85
N GLY A 421 -23.78 -2.74 5.75
CA GLY A 421 -24.36 -2.34 4.46
C GLY A 421 -25.41 -3.31 3.87
N PHE A 422 -26.05 -4.12 4.72
CA PHE A 422 -27.18 -4.98 4.39
C PHE A 422 -28.15 -5.05 5.58
N ASP A 423 -29.35 -5.60 5.40
CA ASP A 423 -30.28 -5.82 6.51
C ASP A 423 -29.93 -7.14 7.22
N PRO A 424 -29.52 -7.14 8.51
CA PRO A 424 -29.26 -8.38 9.24
C PRO A 424 -30.46 -9.34 9.29
N ALA A 425 -31.69 -8.83 9.12
CA ALA A 425 -32.89 -9.66 8.99
C ALA A 425 -32.79 -10.64 7.81
N ASP A 426 -32.07 -10.30 6.74
CA ASP A 426 -31.89 -11.17 5.56
C ASP A 426 -31.12 -12.47 5.88
N ILE A 427 -30.33 -12.48 6.96
CA ILE A 427 -29.61 -13.67 7.43
C ILE A 427 -30.53 -14.58 8.25
N ILE A 428 -31.38 -13.99 9.09
CA ILE A 428 -32.15 -14.71 10.11
C ILE A 428 -33.58 -15.04 9.68
N ASN A 429 -34.08 -14.41 8.61
CA ASN A 429 -35.47 -14.58 8.19
C ASN A 429 -35.80 -16.07 7.99
N SER A 430 -36.75 -16.57 8.79
CA SER A 430 -37.25 -17.95 8.75
C SER A 430 -36.26 -19.05 9.18
N SER A 431 -35.14 -18.71 9.83
CA SER A 431 -34.11 -19.71 10.17
C SER A 431 -34.34 -20.38 11.54
N THR A 432 -34.56 -21.70 11.55
CA THR A 432 -34.46 -22.53 12.77
C THR A 432 -33.02 -22.97 13.06
N ASP A 433 -32.04 -22.44 12.33
CA ASP A 433 -30.63 -22.81 12.46
C ASP A 433 -29.97 -22.00 13.60
N ASP A 434 -29.86 -22.62 14.78
CA ASP A 434 -29.25 -22.00 15.95
C ASP A 434 -27.80 -21.56 15.73
N ASN A 435 -27.04 -22.25 14.88
CA ASN A 435 -25.67 -21.84 14.57
C ASN A 435 -25.66 -20.54 13.76
N LEU A 436 -26.53 -20.42 12.76
CA LEU A 436 -26.67 -19.20 11.97
C LEU A 436 -27.14 -18.02 12.83
N ARG A 437 -28.10 -18.25 13.74
CA ARG A 437 -28.60 -17.23 14.68
C ARG A 437 -27.49 -16.70 15.59
N ARG A 438 -26.60 -17.56 16.09
CA ARG A 438 -25.42 -17.12 16.87
C ARG A 438 -24.47 -16.24 16.04
N TRP A 439 -24.23 -16.58 14.78
CA TRP A 439 -23.41 -15.75 13.90
C TRP A 439 -24.10 -14.43 13.52
N ALA A 440 -25.42 -14.42 13.35
CA ALA A 440 -26.18 -13.18 13.18
C ALA A 440 -26.06 -12.26 14.41
N ALA A 441 -26.13 -12.82 15.62
CA ALA A 441 -25.89 -12.06 16.85
C ALA A 441 -24.45 -11.51 16.91
N TYR A 442 -23.44 -12.28 16.50
CA TYR A 442 -22.07 -11.80 16.37
C TYR A 442 -21.96 -10.63 15.37
N ILE A 443 -22.57 -10.77 14.19
CA ILE A 443 -22.56 -9.74 13.14
C ILE A 443 -23.16 -8.44 13.65
N LEU A 444 -24.36 -8.50 14.22
CA LEU A 444 -25.06 -7.36 14.78
C LEU A 444 -24.32 -6.76 15.99
N GLY A 445 -23.73 -7.63 16.83
CA GLY A 445 -22.91 -7.26 17.98
C GLY A 445 -21.69 -6.43 17.60
N TYR A 446 -20.80 -6.99 16.77
CA TYR A 446 -19.54 -6.35 16.37
C TYR A 446 -19.70 -5.27 15.30
N GLY A 447 -20.80 -5.33 14.52
CA GLY A 447 -21.07 -4.42 13.42
C GLY A 447 -22.07 -3.31 13.76
N LYS A 448 -22.43 -3.11 15.03
CA LYS A 448 -23.49 -2.17 15.48
C LYS A 448 -23.52 -0.85 14.71
N ASP A 449 -22.39 -0.14 14.68
CA ASP A 449 -22.27 1.19 14.08
C ASP A 449 -22.26 1.19 12.54
N ARG A 450 -22.40 0.01 11.92
CA ARG A 450 -22.43 -0.21 10.46
C ARG A 450 -23.81 -0.60 9.94
N PHE A 451 -24.79 -0.73 10.84
CA PHE A 451 -26.17 -1.04 10.51
C PHE A 451 -27.07 0.16 10.85
N LEU A 452 -28.17 0.29 10.11
CA LEU A 452 -29.19 1.29 10.39
C LEU A 452 -29.96 0.90 11.65
N GLU A 453 -30.32 1.87 12.48
CA GLU A 453 -31.11 1.65 13.70
C GLU A 453 -32.41 0.89 13.42
N THR A 454 -33.09 1.22 12.30
CA THR A 454 -34.30 0.55 11.85
C THR A 454 -34.08 -0.94 11.54
N SER A 455 -32.92 -1.32 11.00
CA SER A 455 -32.57 -2.72 10.76
C SER A 455 -32.32 -3.47 12.07
N ILE A 456 -31.73 -2.80 13.07
CA ILE A 456 -31.55 -3.36 14.41
C ILE A 456 -32.91 -3.58 15.09
N GLU A 457 -33.82 -2.62 14.99
CA GLU A 457 -35.19 -2.72 15.51
C GLU A 457 -35.97 -3.86 14.85
N SER A 458 -35.82 -4.03 13.52
CA SER A 458 -36.41 -5.15 12.78
C SER A 458 -35.96 -6.51 13.33
N VAL A 459 -34.67 -6.67 13.66
CA VAL A 459 -34.15 -7.87 14.32
C VAL A 459 -34.71 -8.03 15.74
N CYS A 460 -34.82 -6.94 16.50
CA CYS A 460 -35.42 -6.96 17.84
C CYS A 460 -36.85 -7.49 17.83
N GLN A 461 -37.65 -7.09 16.82
CA GLN A 461 -39.03 -7.54 16.68
C GLN A 461 -39.14 -8.98 16.16
N SER A 462 -38.27 -9.38 15.22
CA SER A 462 -38.34 -10.69 14.55
C SER A 462 -37.64 -11.82 15.30
N ASP A 463 -36.52 -11.55 15.98
CA ASP A 463 -35.77 -12.51 16.80
C ASP A 463 -35.17 -11.85 18.06
N PRO A 464 -35.98 -11.70 19.13
CA PRO A 464 -35.53 -11.09 20.38
C PRO A 464 -34.32 -11.76 21.03
N ALA A 465 -34.09 -13.05 20.77
CA ALA A 465 -32.97 -13.80 21.35
C ALA A 465 -31.64 -13.45 20.66
N VAL A 466 -31.66 -13.26 19.33
CA VAL A 466 -30.51 -12.75 18.57
C VAL A 466 -30.19 -11.32 19.00
N TYR A 467 -31.21 -10.47 19.11
CA TYR A 467 -31.05 -9.09 19.61
C TYR A 467 -30.45 -9.06 21.01
N PHE A 468 -30.99 -9.85 21.96
CA PHE A 468 -30.46 -9.94 23.31
C PHE A 468 -28.97 -10.34 23.30
N SER A 469 -28.62 -11.38 22.52
CA SER A 469 -27.24 -11.85 22.41
C SER A 469 -26.29 -10.79 21.83
N ALA A 470 -26.72 -10.04 20.81
CA ALA A 470 -25.97 -8.92 20.28
C ALA A 470 -25.81 -7.78 21.30
N SER A 471 -26.86 -7.52 22.10
CA SER A 471 -26.83 -6.48 23.14
C SER A 471 -25.83 -6.77 24.27
N VAL A 472 -25.67 -8.04 24.65
CA VAL A 472 -24.62 -8.47 25.59
C VAL A 472 -23.23 -8.17 25.02
N LEU A 473 -23.00 -8.45 23.73
CA LEU A 473 -21.74 -8.09 23.07
C LEU A 473 -21.52 -6.57 23.08
N TRP A 474 -22.54 -5.74 22.83
CA TRP A 474 -22.39 -4.29 22.90
C TRP A 474 -21.93 -3.81 24.28
N GLN A 475 -22.49 -4.38 25.35
CA GLN A 475 -22.09 -4.04 26.73
C GLN A 475 -20.64 -4.42 27.00
N VAL A 476 -20.20 -5.60 26.55
CA VAL A 476 -18.81 -6.04 26.68
C VAL A 476 -17.89 -5.11 25.88
N LEU A 477 -18.19 -4.88 24.59
CA LEU A 477 -17.36 -4.08 23.68
C LEU A 477 -17.23 -2.61 24.10
N ALA A 478 -18.27 -2.03 24.69
CA ALA A 478 -18.25 -0.66 25.21
C ALA A 478 -17.57 -0.55 26.59
N SER A 479 -17.30 -1.67 27.26
CA SER A 479 -16.69 -1.68 28.57
C SER A 479 -15.18 -1.47 28.49
N TRP A 480 -14.63 -0.73 29.46
CA TRP A 480 -13.19 -0.54 29.62
C TRP A 480 -12.43 -1.88 29.81
N ILE A 481 -13.14 -2.94 30.23
CA ILE A 481 -12.56 -4.27 30.42
C ILE A 481 -12.25 -5.00 29.10
N TYR A 482 -12.88 -4.62 27.98
CA TYR A 482 -12.71 -5.34 26.70
C TYR A 482 -11.28 -5.28 26.18
N SER A 483 -10.65 -4.11 26.35
CA SER A 483 -9.26 -3.88 25.97
C SER A 483 -8.29 -3.99 27.15
N LEU A 484 -8.78 -4.35 28.36
CA LEU A 484 -7.95 -4.54 29.54
C LEU A 484 -7.09 -5.79 29.34
N LYS A 485 -5.78 -5.63 29.51
CA LYS A 485 -4.83 -6.73 29.40
C LYS A 485 -4.09 -6.83 30.74
N GLU A 486 -3.73 -8.04 31.16
CA GLU A 486 -3.18 -8.33 32.50
C GLU A 486 -1.75 -7.82 32.73
N TYR A 487 -1.11 -7.21 31.73
CA TYR A 487 0.33 -6.96 31.70
C TYR A 487 0.79 -5.62 32.28
#